data_AF-A0A8J4SPU8-F1
#
_entry.id   AF-A0A8J4SPU8-F1
#
_cell.length_a   1.000
_cell.length_b   1.000
_cell.length_c   1.000
_cell.angle_alpha   90.00
_cell.angle_beta   90.00
_cell.angle_gamma   90.00
#
_symmetry.space_group_name_H-M   'P 1'
#
loop_
_entity.id
_entity.type
_entity.pdbx_description
1 polymer ?
#
loop_
_entity_poly.entity_id
_entity_poly.type
_entity_poly.pdbx_seq_one_letter_code
_entity_poly.pdbx_strand_id
1 'polypeptide(L)' 'MRLIVYGNRDSPVVPVIISMPAKLVALSRKCLDLGLGTVIVGFPATSLLLSRVRFCISSMHTREMLDKL' A
#
# COMPACT_ATOMS: atom_id res chain seq x y z
N MET A 1 -5.95 9.50 10.04
CA MET A 1 -6.49 8.29 9.37
C MET A 1 -5.82 7.08 10.02
N ARG A 2 -6.58 6.22 10.72
CA ARG A 2 -6.01 5.00 11.32
C ARG A 2 -5.83 3.97 10.21
N LEU A 3 -4.59 3.61 9.91
CA LEU A 3 -4.25 2.61 8.90
C LEU A 3 -4.25 1.23 9.55
N ILE A 4 -4.88 0.24 8.90
CA ILE A 4 -4.80 -1.15 9.33
C ILE A 4 -3.72 -1.82 8.48
N VAL A 5 -2.56 -2.03 9.09
CA VAL A 5 -1.42 -2.68 8.45
C VAL A 5 -1.42 -4.15 8.84
N TYR A 6 -1.35 -5.03 7.85
CA TYR A 6 -1.09 -6.45 8.04
C TYR A 6 0.30 -6.76 7.51
N GLY A 7 0.86 -7.90 7.91
CA GLY A 7 2.16 -8.35 7.43
C GLY A 7 2.84 -9.25 8.45
N ASN A 8 3.90 -9.91 7.99
CA ASN A 8 4.85 -10.61 8.83
C ASN A 8 6.21 -9.91 8.69
N ARG A 9 7.04 -9.93 9.73
CA ARG A 9 8.42 -9.42 9.69
C ARG A 9 9.26 -10.10 8.61
N ASP A 10 8.94 -11.36 8.28
CA ASP A 10 9.64 -12.14 7.27
C ASP A 10 9.08 -11.95 5.84
N SER A 11 8.12 -11.04 5.66
CA SER A 11 7.52 -10.76 4.34
C SER A 11 7.98 -9.39 3.81
N PRO A 12 8.45 -9.30 2.55
CA PRO A 12 8.78 -8.01 1.93
C PRO A 12 7.54 -7.21 1.54
N VAL A 13 6.34 -7.78 1.69
CA VAL A 13 5.08 -7.13 1.32
C VAL A 13 4.37 -6.62 2.58
N VAL A 14 4.10 -5.32 2.61
CA VAL A 14 3.40 -4.64 3.71
C VAL A 14 2.01 -4.18 3.22
N PRO A 15 0.97 -5.00 3.41
CA PRO A 15 -0.39 -4.65 3.02
C PRO A 15 -1.09 -3.69 3.99
N VAL A 16 -1.77 -2.69 3.44
CA VAL A 16 -2.67 -1.76 4.16
C VAL A 16 -4.10 -1.95 3.67
N ILE A 17 -5.01 -2.35 4.56
CA ILE A 17 -6.41 -2.59 4.20
C ILE A 17 -7.15 -1.26 4.03
N ILE A 18 -7.84 -1.13 2.91
CA ILE A 18 -8.70 -0.01 2.57
C ILE A 18 -9.99 -0.56 1.99
N SER A 19 -10.99 -0.77 2.85
CA SER A 19 -12.27 -1.38 2.49
C SER A 19 -13.15 -0.50 1.59
N MET A 20 -12.76 0.75 1.33
CA MET A 20 -13.50 1.67 0.45
C MET A 20 -12.72 1.90 -0.86
N PRO A 21 -13.18 1.37 -2.00
CA PRO A 21 -12.48 1.47 -3.28
C PRO A 21 -12.15 2.90 -3.71
N ALA A 22 -13.04 3.87 -3.44
CA ALA A 22 -12.79 5.27 -3.75
C ALA A 22 -11.53 5.81 -3.05
N LYS A 23 -11.30 5.45 -1.78
CA LYS A 23 -10.09 5.83 -1.03
C LYS A 23 -8.86 5.12 -1.56
N LEU A 24 -8.99 3.88 -2.02
CA LEU A 24 -7.90 3.10 -2.60
C LEU A 24 -7.33 3.81 -3.85
N VAL A 25 -8.22 4.23 -4.76
CA VAL A 25 -7.83 4.96 -5.98
C VAL A 25 -7.28 6.34 -5.66
N ALA A 26 -7.93 7.08 -4.74
CA ALA A 26 -7.45 8.39 -4.33
C ALA A 26 -6.04 8.33 -3.70
N LEU A 27 -5.79 7.31 -2.87
CA LEU A 27 -4.47 7.07 -2.29
C LEU A 27 -3.44 6.77 -3.38
N SER A 28 -3.76 5.88 -4.32
CA SER A 28 -2.85 5.55 -5.44
C SER A 28 -2.44 6.77 -6.24
N ARG A 29 -3.40 7.64 -6.57
CA ARG A 29 -3.14 8.89 -7.30
C ARG A 29 -2.26 9.84 -6.50
N LYS A 30 -2.58 10.03 -5.21
CA LYS A 30 -1.77 10.87 -4.32
C LYS A 30 -0.35 10.34 -4.14
N CYS A 31 -0.17 9.02 -4.08
CA CYS A 31 1.16 8.40 -4.04
C CYS A 31 1.92 8.67 -5.35
N LEU A 32 1.26 8.57 -6.50
CA LEU A 32 1.88 8.88 -7.79
C LEU A 32 2.34 10.35 -7.87
N ASP A 33 1.54 11.29 -7.38
CA ASP A 33 1.89 12.72 -7.32
C ASP A 33 3.12 12.98 -6.44
N LEU A 34 3.35 12.13 -5.43
CA LEU A 34 4.53 12.16 -4.56
C LEU A 34 5.73 11.36 -5.12
N GLY A 35 5.60 10.78 -6.32
CA GLY A 35 6.63 9.93 -6.92
C GLY A 35 6.76 8.54 -6.30
N LEU A 36 5.73 8.06 -5.59
CA LEU A 36 5.69 6.77 -4.92
C LEU A 36 4.92 5.73 -5.75
N GLY A 37 5.62 4.67 -6.17
CA GLY A 37 5.01 3.50 -6.79
C GLY A 37 4.25 2.66 -5.76
N THR A 38 2.93 2.50 -5.96
CA THR A 38 2.10 1.67 -5.07
C THR A 38 1.25 0.69 -5.87
N VAL A 39 1.08 -0.53 -5.32
CA VAL A 39 0.23 -1.56 -5.95
C VAL A 39 -1.11 -1.58 -5.23
N ILE A 40 -2.17 -1.13 -5.91
CA ILE A 40 -3.53 -1.27 -5.41
C ILE A 40 -4.14 -2.60 -5.85
N VAL A 41 -4.86 -3.24 -4.93
CA VAL A 41 -5.53 -4.52 -5.18
C VAL A 41 -6.98 -4.40 -4.73
N GLY A 42 -7.89 -4.66 -5.66
CA GLY A 42 -9.33 -4.70 -5.42
C GLY A 42 -9.95 -5.94 -6.06
N PHE A 43 -11.27 -5.91 -6.27
CA PHE A 43 -11.97 -6.94 -7.04
C PHE A 43 -11.46 -6.96 -8.50
N PRO A 44 -11.27 -8.14 -9.13
CA PRO A 44 -11.61 -9.50 -8.68
C PRO A 44 -10.53 -10.20 -7.86
N ALA A 45 -9.34 -9.61 -7.71
CA ALA A 45 -8.23 -10.25 -6.99
C ALA A 45 -8.50 -10.42 -5.48
N THR A 46 -9.41 -9.62 -4.92
CA THR A 46 -9.81 -9.64 -3.51
C THR A 46 -11.29 -9.25 -3.39
N SER A 47 -11.97 -9.64 -2.31
CA SER A 47 -13.33 -9.14 -2.04
C SER A 47 -13.30 -7.63 -1.80
N LEU A 48 -14.40 -6.93 -2.09
CA LEU A 48 -14.46 -5.45 -1.99
C LEU A 48 -14.01 -4.93 -0.62
N LEU A 49 -14.40 -5.61 0.46
CA LEU A 49 -14.06 -5.24 1.83
C LEU A 49 -12.58 -5.49 2.19
N LEU A 50 -11.90 -6.38 1.46
CA LEU A 50 -10.49 -6.75 1.65
C LEU A 50 -9.55 -6.09 0.63
N SER A 51 -10.06 -5.09 -0.09
CA SER A 51 -9.26 -4.22 -0.94
C SER A 51 -8.12 -3.60 -0.13
N ARG A 52 -6.95 -3.47 -0.75
CA ARG A 52 -5.72 -3.08 -0.04
C ARG A 52 -4.67 -2.49 -0.96
N VAL A 53 -3.79 -1.69 -0.38
CA VAL A 53 -2.52 -1.31 -1.02
C VAL A 53 -1.44 -2.27 -0.55
N ARG A 54 -0.55 -2.68 -1.45
CA ARG A 54 0.64 -3.47 -1.15
C ARG A 54 1.86 -2.61 -1.39
N PHE A 55 2.61 -2.34 -0.32
CA PHE A 55 3.97 -1.81 -0.43
C PHE A 55 4.92 -2.99 -0.55
N CYS A 56 5.74 -3.00 -1.60
CA CYS A 56 6.71 -4.06 -1.87
C CYS A 56 8.10 -3.49 -1.60
N ILE A 57 8.72 -3.92 -0.50
CA ILE A 57 10.05 -3.47 -0.10
C ILE A 57 11.09 -4.42 -0.74
N SER A 58 12.21 -3.85 -1.15
CA SER A 58 13.37 -4.60 -1.66
C SER A 58 14.64 -4.13 -0.97
N SER A 59 15.73 -4.89 -1.12
CA SER A 59 17.04 -4.56 -0.56
C SER A 59 17.64 -3.26 -1.12
N MET A 60 17.12 -2.73 -2.23
CA MET A 60 17.56 -1.47 -2.82
C MET A 60 17.00 -0.24 -2.10
N HIS A 61 15.98 -0.39 -1.25
CA HIS A 61 15.42 0.74 -0.51
C HIS A 61 16.34 1.13 0.64
N THR A 62 16.78 2.40 0.68
CA THR A 62 17.56 2.92 1.83
C THR A 62 16.63 3.36 2.96
N ARG A 63 17.18 3.55 4.16
CA ARG A 63 16.41 4.04 5.32
C ARG A 63 15.83 5.42 5.05
N GLU A 64 16.61 6.29 4.43
CA GLU A 64 16.20 7.64 4.06
C GLU A 64 15.02 7.63 3.08
N MET A 65 14.96 6.64 2.17
CA MET A 65 13.80 6.47 1.28
C MET A 65 12.55 6.04 2.02
N LEU A 66 12.68 5.18 3.04
CA LEU A 66 11.56 4.64 3.81
C LEU A 66 11.02 5.62 4.86
N ASP A 67 11.89 6.47 5.41
CA ASP A 67 11.54 7.44 6.44
C ASP A 67 11.05 8.79 5.86
N LYS A 68 11.12 8.96 4.52
CA LYS A 68 10.66 10.17 3.85
C LYS A 68 9.13 10.23 3.79
N LEU A 69 8.57 11.38 4.19
CA LEU A 69 7.14 11.69 4.18
C LEU A 69 6.69 12.29 2.85
#